data_AF-X1EF64-F1
#
_entry.id   AF-X1EF64-F1
#
_cell.length_a   1.000
_cell.length_b   1.000
_cell.length_c   1.000
_cell.angle_alpha   90.00
_cell.angle_beta   90.00
_cell.angle_gamma   90.00
#
_symmetry.space_group_name_H-M   'P 1'
#
loop_
_entity.id
_entity.type
_entity.pdbx_description
1 polymer ?
#
loop_
_entity_poly.entity_id
_entity_poly.type
_entity_poly.pdbx_seq_one_letter_code
_entity_poly.pdbx_strand_id
1 'polypeptide(L)'
;MGYRNARKTIEIASQYLGVEKKNIIVSSTGVIGRQLPMDKIEEGIRQCACKISGTDGHGAAGAILTTDLVAKEIAVSIEVEGGSDIIIGGIAKGSGMIEPNMATMLSFITTNVKIPENLLDQILSDEVGRSFNSITVDGCQSTNDMVIVVANSKSNVEIKIKRINIIKNLKMRCHW
;
A
#
# COMPACT_ATOMS: atom_id res chain seq x y z
N MET A 1 -9.94 22.13 9.91
CA MET A 1 -8.86 21.69 10.83
C MET A 1 -8.19 20.41 10.34
N GLY A 2 -8.91 19.30 10.13
CA GLY A 2 -8.34 18.02 9.69
C GLY A 2 -7.46 18.06 8.42
N TYR A 3 -7.88 18.79 7.38
CA TYR A 3 -7.06 19.00 6.18
C TYR A 3 -5.68 19.62 6.48
N ARG A 4 -5.61 20.59 7.40
CA ARG A 4 -4.34 21.21 7.80
C ARG A 4 -3.45 20.20 8.52
N ASN A 5 -4.03 19.34 9.35
CA ASN A 5 -3.29 18.27 10.03
C ASN A 5 -2.73 17.26 9.03
N ALA A 6 -3.50 16.83 8.03
CA ALA A 6 -3.02 15.95 6.96
C ALA A 6 -1.85 16.57 6.18
N ARG A 7 -1.95 17.86 5.83
CA ARG A 7 -0.84 18.60 5.22
C ARG A 7 0.38 18.65 6.14
N LYS A 8 0.19 18.95 7.42
CA LYS A 8 1.27 19.01 8.41
C LYS A 8 1.98 17.67 8.57
N THR A 9 1.26 16.55 8.55
CA THR A 9 1.83 15.19 8.52
C THR A 9 2.77 14.99 7.33
N ILE A 10 2.35 15.42 6.13
CA ILE A 10 3.20 15.37 4.92
C ILE A 10 4.46 16.21 5.09
N GLU A 11 4.34 17.41 5.67
CA GLU A 11 5.50 18.29 5.89
C GLU A 11 6.51 17.68 6.85
N ILE A 12 6.03 17.14 7.97
CA ILE A 12 6.85 16.48 8.98
C ILE A 12 7.55 15.26 8.38
N ALA A 13 6.80 14.40 7.68
CA ALA A 13 7.35 13.22 7.03
C ALA A 13 8.40 13.59 5.96
N SER A 14 8.13 14.62 5.15
CA SER A 14 9.09 15.12 4.16
C SER A 14 10.41 15.57 4.79
N GLN A 15 10.35 16.26 5.93
CA GLN A 15 11.54 16.71 6.66
C GLN A 15 12.36 15.54 7.20
N TYR A 16 11.73 14.59 7.89
CA TYR A 16 12.45 13.47 8.51
C TYR A 16 12.91 12.40 7.52
N LEU A 17 12.18 12.19 6.41
CA LEU A 17 12.52 11.20 5.38
C LEU A 17 13.47 11.76 4.31
N GLY A 18 13.61 13.09 4.22
CA GLY A 18 14.42 13.73 3.16
C GLY A 18 13.84 13.56 1.76
N VAL A 19 12.52 13.38 1.63
CA VAL A 19 11.83 13.20 0.34
C VAL A 19 10.91 14.37 0.05
N GLU A 20 10.66 14.66 -1.23
CA GLU A 20 9.75 15.73 -1.62
C GLU A 20 8.31 15.46 -1.15
N LYS A 21 7.62 16.50 -0.67
CA LYS A 21 6.23 16.43 -0.20
C LYS A 21 5.27 15.77 -1.22
N LYS A 22 5.52 15.94 -2.52
CA LYS A 22 4.69 15.38 -3.60
C LYS A 22 4.78 13.85 -3.72
N ASN A 23 5.84 13.26 -3.17
CA ASN A 23 6.08 11.81 -3.19
C ASN A 23 5.56 11.13 -1.91
N ILE A 24 4.81 11.84 -1.08
CA ILE A 24 4.25 11.33 0.18
C ILE A 24 2.73 11.28 0.07
N ILE A 25 2.17 10.11 0.31
CA ILE A 25 0.74 9.90 0.43
C ILE A 25 0.42 9.64 1.91
N VAL A 26 -0.69 10.22 2.40
CA VAL A 26 -1.17 10.00 3.76
C VAL A 26 -2.56 9.37 3.72
N SER A 27 -2.72 8.32 4.53
CA SER A 27 -3.98 7.63 4.75
C SER A 27 -4.31 7.65 6.24
N SER A 28 -5.60 7.64 6.59
CA SER A 28 -6.05 7.56 7.97
C SER A 28 -7.28 6.68 8.07
N THR A 29 -7.39 5.94 9.17
CA THR A 29 -8.53 5.06 9.47
C THR A 29 -8.76 5.03 10.97
N GLY A 30 -10.01 4.84 11.41
CA GLY A 30 -10.40 4.88 12.81
C GLY A 30 -11.60 5.79 13.05
N VAL A 31 -11.64 6.42 14.22
CA VAL A 31 -12.81 7.19 14.67
C VAL A 31 -12.98 8.49 13.87
N ILE A 32 -14.15 8.66 13.24
CA ILE A 32 -14.52 9.87 12.49
C ILE A 32 -14.74 11.05 13.44
N GLY A 33 -14.35 12.25 13.01
CA GLY A 33 -14.62 13.51 13.72
C GLY A 33 -13.64 13.85 14.84
N ARG A 34 -12.74 12.94 15.22
CA ARG A 34 -11.67 13.24 16.19
C ARG A 34 -10.44 13.84 15.51
N GLN A 35 -9.85 14.86 16.13
CA GLN A 35 -8.60 15.44 15.64
C GLN A 35 -7.41 14.54 15.95
N LEU A 36 -6.46 14.47 15.01
CA LEU A 36 -5.20 13.78 15.21
C LEU A 36 -4.39 14.45 16.33
N PRO A 37 -3.85 13.68 17.29
CA PRO A 37 -2.92 14.20 18.29
C PRO A 37 -1.55 14.47 17.64
N MET A 38 -1.39 15.65 17.04
CA MET A 38 -0.25 15.95 16.15
C MET A 38 1.12 15.79 16.80
N ASP A 39 1.27 16.08 18.10
CA ASP A 39 2.52 15.88 18.82
C ASP A 39 2.94 14.40 18.83
N LYS A 40 1.97 13.49 18.98
CA LYS A 40 2.22 12.04 18.93
C LYS A 40 2.53 11.57 17.51
N ILE A 41 1.87 12.16 16.51
CA ILE A 41 2.11 11.85 15.10
C ILE A 41 3.54 12.26 14.72
N GLU A 42 3.96 13.46 15.12
CA GLU A 42 5.31 13.96 14.83
C GLU A 42 6.39 13.08 15.45
N GLU A 43 6.24 12.76 16.73
CA GLU A 43 7.19 11.89 17.43
C GLU A 43 7.22 10.48 16.84
N GLY A 44 6.06 9.93 16.47
CA GLY A 44 5.97 8.64 15.79
C GLY A 44 6.70 8.64 14.44
N ILE A 45 6.48 9.67 13.61
CA ILE A 45 7.17 9.80 12.32
C ILE A 45 8.68 9.89 12.51
N ARG A 46 9.14 10.70 13.47
CA ARG A 46 10.56 10.85 13.78
C ARG A 46 11.20 9.50 14.14
N GLN A 47 10.55 8.72 15.00
CA GLN A 47 11.03 7.40 15.39
C GLN A 47 11.04 6.41 14.22
N CYS A 48 9.99 6.39 13.40
CA CYS A 48 9.90 5.52 12.22
C CYS A 48 10.96 5.87 11.17
N ALA A 49 11.23 7.16 10.96
CA ALA A 49 12.26 7.61 10.01
C ALA A 49 13.66 7.08 10.37
N CYS A 50 13.96 6.90 11.67
CA CYS A 50 15.22 6.30 12.12
C CYS A 50 15.27 4.76 11.95
N LYS A 51 14.16 4.10 11.64
CA LYS A 51 14.03 2.63 11.60
C LYS A 51 13.65 2.09 10.22
N ILE A 52 13.74 2.91 9.17
CA ILE A 52 13.39 2.48 7.81
C ILE A 52 14.20 1.25 7.42
N SER A 53 13.50 0.20 7.02
CA SER A 53 14.10 -1.02 6.51
C SER A 53 13.36 -1.47 5.26
N GLY A 54 14.02 -2.29 4.43
CA GLY A 54 13.40 -2.89 3.24
C GLY A 54 12.64 -4.19 3.52
N THR A 55 12.57 -4.64 4.77
CA THR A 55 12.15 -6.01 5.12
C THR A 55 11.08 -6.08 6.20
N ASP A 56 10.71 -4.97 6.85
CA ASP A 56 9.71 -4.95 7.93
C ASP A 56 8.28 -4.75 7.41
N GLY A 57 7.86 -5.58 6.45
CA GLY A 57 6.48 -5.59 5.95
C GLY A 57 5.48 -5.99 7.04
N HIS A 58 5.87 -6.94 7.90
CA HIS A 58 5.06 -7.44 9.00
C HIS A 58 4.74 -6.37 10.05
N GLY A 59 5.74 -5.60 10.48
CA GLY A 59 5.52 -4.47 11.38
C GLY A 59 4.55 -3.45 10.80
N ALA A 60 4.65 -3.16 9.49
CA ALA A 60 3.72 -2.26 8.80
C ALA A 60 2.29 -2.83 8.75
N ALA A 61 2.13 -4.12 8.45
CA ALA A 61 0.82 -4.78 8.41
C ALA A 61 0.11 -4.74 9.78
N GLY A 62 0.86 -4.96 10.87
CA GLY A 62 0.34 -4.86 12.23
C GLY A 62 -0.05 -3.42 12.63
N ALA A 63 0.70 -2.42 12.18
CA ALA A 63 0.50 -1.02 12.56
C ALA A 63 -0.76 -0.37 11.94
N ILE A 64 -1.27 -0.90 10.82
CA ILE A 64 -2.45 -0.34 10.13
C ILE A 64 -3.78 -0.93 10.61
N LEU A 65 -3.75 -1.94 11.49
CA LEU A 65 -4.95 -2.63 11.96
C LEU A 65 -5.84 -1.75 12.84
N THR A 66 -7.13 -2.05 12.82
CA THR A 66 -8.12 -1.40 13.70
C THR A 66 -8.94 -2.44 14.47
N THR A 67 -10.11 -2.81 13.95
CA THR A 67 -10.95 -3.91 14.43
C THR A 67 -10.57 -5.26 13.83
N ASP A 68 -9.47 -5.29 13.08
CA ASP A 68 -8.93 -6.50 12.47
C ASP A 68 -8.42 -7.46 13.54
N LEU A 69 -8.75 -8.75 13.45
CA LEU A 69 -8.27 -9.76 14.39
C LEU A 69 -6.86 -10.28 14.06
N VAL A 70 -6.46 -10.17 12.79
CA VAL A 70 -5.19 -10.67 12.26
C VAL A 70 -4.65 -9.71 11.21
N ALA A 71 -3.31 -9.65 11.11
CA ALA A 71 -2.62 -8.96 10.03
C ALA A 71 -2.91 -9.63 8.69
N LYS A 72 -3.06 -8.83 7.62
CA LYS A 72 -3.27 -9.33 6.25
C LYS A 72 -2.11 -8.86 5.39
N GLU A 73 -1.27 -9.79 4.99
CA GLU A 73 -0.07 -9.52 4.22
C GLU A 73 0.24 -10.68 3.27
N ILE A 74 0.93 -10.37 2.19
CA ILE A 74 1.41 -11.35 1.21
C ILE A 74 2.65 -10.80 0.50
N ALA A 75 3.61 -11.66 0.22
CA ALA A 75 4.72 -11.36 -0.67
C ALA A 75 4.94 -12.50 -1.65
N VAL A 76 5.09 -12.17 -2.94
CA VAL A 76 5.30 -13.11 -4.03
C VAL A 76 6.58 -12.74 -4.77
N SER A 77 7.44 -13.73 -5.01
CA SER A 77 8.56 -13.64 -5.94
C SER A 77 8.25 -14.36 -7.25
N ILE A 78 8.65 -13.76 -8.38
CA ILE A 78 8.55 -14.32 -9.72
C ILE A 78 9.96 -14.36 -10.30
N GLU A 79 10.47 -15.57 -10.53
CA GLU A 79 11.78 -15.80 -11.15
C GLU A 79 11.74 -15.31 -12.62
N VAL A 80 12.76 -14.54 -13.02
CA VAL A 80 12.94 -14.07 -14.40
C VAL A 80 14.23 -14.65 -14.97
N GLU A 81 14.11 -15.41 -16.06
CA GLU A 81 15.25 -16.05 -16.70
C GLU A 81 16.30 -15.02 -17.12
N GLY A 82 17.53 -15.15 -16.59
CA GLY A 82 18.63 -14.24 -16.88
C GLY A 82 18.48 -12.82 -16.29
N GLY A 83 17.54 -12.61 -15.36
CA GLY A 83 17.27 -11.32 -14.73
C GLY A 83 17.19 -11.38 -13.19
N SER A 84 16.89 -10.24 -12.57
CA SER A 84 16.55 -10.20 -11.15
C SER A 84 15.08 -10.57 -10.95
N ASP A 85 14.79 -11.25 -9.84
CA ASP A 85 13.43 -11.61 -9.44
C ASP A 85 12.52 -10.39 -9.33
N ILE A 86 11.30 -10.54 -9.83
CA ILE A 86 10.23 -9.58 -9.58
C ILE A 86 9.62 -9.90 -8.22
N ILE A 87 9.57 -8.92 -7.34
CA ILE A 87 8.94 -9.03 -6.02
C ILE A 87 7.70 -8.15 -6.00
N ILE A 88 6.60 -8.71 -5.51
CA ILE A 88 5.36 -7.99 -5.25
C ILE A 88 4.97 -8.26 -3.80
N GLY A 89 4.93 -7.21 -2.98
CA GLY A 89 4.47 -7.26 -1.59
C GLY A 89 3.17 -6.49 -1.44
N GLY A 90 2.24 -6.99 -0.63
CA GLY A 90 0.97 -6.34 -0.35
C GLY A 90 0.59 -6.49 1.11
N ILE A 91 0.11 -5.40 1.71
CA ILE A 91 -0.57 -5.42 3.01
C ILE A 91 -1.97 -4.83 2.85
N ALA A 92 -2.90 -5.27 3.67
CA ALA A 92 -4.24 -4.71 3.72
C ALA A 92 -4.80 -4.70 5.14
N LYS A 93 -5.77 -3.81 5.40
CA LYS A 93 -6.59 -3.81 6.60
C LYS A 93 -8.04 -3.54 6.24
N GLY A 94 -8.94 -3.89 7.15
CA GLY A 94 -10.38 -3.79 6.96
C GLY A 94 -11.07 -5.05 7.45
N SER A 95 -12.02 -4.89 8.36
CA SER A 95 -12.86 -5.97 8.89
C SER A 95 -14.32 -5.56 9.14
N GLY A 96 -14.68 -4.32 8.80
CA GLY A 96 -16.02 -3.75 8.92
C GLY A 96 -16.07 -2.42 8.16
N MET A 97 -17.28 -1.95 7.89
CA MET A 97 -17.59 -0.90 6.91
C MET A 97 -17.03 -1.24 5.52
N ILE A 98 -17.36 -2.44 5.02
CA ILE A 98 -16.91 -2.91 3.70
C ILE A 98 -18.10 -3.25 2.79
N GLU A 99 -18.13 -2.62 1.62
CA GLU A 99 -19.12 -2.63 0.55
C GLU A 99 -18.49 -2.20 -0.80
N PRO A 100 -18.87 -2.79 -1.94
CA PRO A 100 -18.35 -2.42 -3.27
C PRO A 100 -18.37 -0.90 -3.58
N ASN A 101 -17.39 -0.44 -4.37
CA ASN A 101 -17.05 0.98 -4.72
C ASN A 101 -16.01 1.66 -3.82
N MET A 102 -14.95 0.92 -3.47
CA MET A 102 -13.98 1.29 -2.44
C MET A 102 -14.71 1.39 -1.09
N ALA A 103 -14.37 0.45 -0.21
CA ALA A 103 -14.90 0.30 1.14
C ALA A 103 -13.78 0.24 2.16
N THR A 104 -14.06 0.36 3.48
CA THR A 104 -13.10 0.66 4.58
C THR A 104 -11.89 -0.24 4.58
N MET A 105 -10.98 0.08 3.68
CA MET A 105 -9.92 -0.79 3.27
C MET A 105 -8.77 0.08 2.82
N LEU A 106 -7.66 -0.09 3.53
CA LEU A 106 -6.39 0.45 3.11
C LEU A 106 -5.57 -0.73 2.60
N SER A 107 -5.13 -0.67 1.36
CA SER A 107 -4.19 -1.62 0.79
C SER A 107 -3.00 -0.89 0.19
N PHE A 108 -1.82 -1.40 0.53
CA PHE A 108 -0.55 -0.86 0.05
C PHE A 108 0.21 -1.99 -0.62
N ILE A 109 0.53 -1.78 -1.90
CA ILE A 109 1.19 -2.74 -2.77
C ILE A 109 2.54 -2.13 -3.16
N THR A 110 3.59 -2.93 -3.11
CA THR A 110 4.93 -2.55 -3.53
C THR A 110 5.46 -3.53 -4.55
N THR A 111 6.22 -3.03 -5.51
CA THR A 111 6.92 -3.88 -6.47
C THR A 111 8.25 -3.26 -6.89
N ASN A 112 9.20 -4.11 -7.24
CA ASN A 112 10.49 -3.70 -7.80
C ASN A 112 10.49 -3.64 -9.33
N VAL A 113 9.37 -3.90 -10.00
CA VAL A 113 9.29 -3.90 -11.47
C VAL A 113 9.31 -2.48 -12.05
N LYS A 114 9.83 -2.34 -13.27
CA LYS A 114 9.70 -1.13 -14.08
C LYS A 114 8.41 -1.22 -14.90
N ILE A 115 7.51 -0.27 -14.72
CA ILE A 115 6.22 -0.24 -15.40
C ILE A 115 5.81 1.21 -15.70
N PRO A 116 5.30 1.52 -16.90
CA PRO A 116 4.72 2.83 -17.19
C PRO A 116 3.51 3.14 -16.30
N GLU A 117 3.40 4.39 -15.84
CA GLU A 117 2.31 4.87 -14.96
C GLU A 117 0.93 4.53 -15.52
N ASN A 118 0.68 4.87 -16.79
CA ASN A 118 -0.60 4.60 -17.44
C ASN A 118 -0.97 3.10 -17.50
N LEU A 119 0.02 2.21 -17.61
CA LEU A 119 -0.21 0.77 -17.61
C LEU A 119 -0.44 0.26 -16.19
N LEU A 120 0.29 0.80 -15.21
CA LEU A 120 0.10 0.49 -13.80
C LEU A 120 -1.29 0.89 -13.31
N ASP A 121 -1.76 2.09 -13.69
CA ASP A 121 -3.11 2.58 -13.37
C ASP A 121 -4.20 1.70 -13.97
N GLN A 122 -4.04 1.30 -15.24
CA GLN A 122 -4.97 0.38 -15.90
C GLN A 122 -5.04 -0.98 -15.18
N ILE A 123 -3.88 -1.57 -14.87
CA ILE A 123 -3.82 -2.85 -14.15
C ILE A 123 -4.45 -2.70 -12.77
N LEU A 124 -4.09 -1.65 -12.02
CA LEU A 124 -4.63 -1.41 -10.70
C LEU A 124 -6.16 -1.27 -10.74
N SER A 125 -6.70 -0.45 -11.64
CA SER A 125 -8.14 -0.24 -11.76
C SER A 125 -8.90 -1.53 -12.06
N ASP A 126 -8.38 -2.34 -12.99
CA ASP A 126 -9.02 -3.59 -13.39
C ASP A 126 -9.00 -4.62 -12.26
N GLU A 127 -7.86 -4.76 -11.57
CA GLU A 127 -7.70 -5.74 -10.49
C GLU A 127 -8.44 -5.30 -9.22
N VAL A 128 -8.48 -4.00 -8.90
CA VAL A 128 -9.35 -3.45 -7.83
C VAL A 128 -10.82 -3.76 -8.13
N GLY A 129 -11.25 -3.60 -9.39
CA GLY A 129 -12.60 -3.96 -9.84
C GLY A 129 -12.95 -5.43 -9.57
N ARG A 130 -12.04 -6.34 -9.89
CA ARG A 130 -12.22 -7.80 -9.76
C ARG A 130 -12.00 -8.36 -8.36
N SER A 131 -11.35 -7.61 -7.49
CA SER A 131 -10.98 -8.06 -6.14
C SER A 131 -11.68 -7.22 -5.06
N PHE A 132 -11.10 -6.09 -4.66
CA PHE A 132 -11.58 -5.27 -3.55
C PHE A 132 -13.01 -4.77 -3.77
N ASN A 133 -13.37 -4.36 -4.98
CA ASN A 133 -14.74 -3.93 -5.32
C ASN A 133 -15.71 -5.10 -5.53
N SER A 134 -15.28 -6.34 -5.31
CA SER A 134 -16.11 -7.54 -5.36
C SER A 134 -16.37 -8.14 -3.97
N ILE A 135 -16.04 -7.41 -2.89
CA ILE A 135 -16.20 -7.85 -1.49
C ILE A 135 -17.19 -6.93 -0.77
N THR A 136 -18.09 -7.53 0.00
CA THR A 136 -18.94 -6.85 1.00
C THR A 136 -18.83 -7.60 2.32
N VAL A 137 -18.81 -6.88 3.44
CA VAL A 137 -18.84 -7.45 4.80
C VAL A 137 -20.15 -7.08 5.49
N ASP A 138 -20.51 -5.81 5.47
CA ASP A 138 -21.67 -5.27 6.19
C ASP A 138 -22.50 -4.27 5.38
N GLY A 139 -22.16 -4.03 4.11
CA GLY A 139 -22.92 -3.12 3.24
C GLY A 139 -22.86 -1.66 3.66
N CYS A 140 -21.78 -1.25 4.34
CA CYS A 140 -21.54 0.13 4.72
C CYS A 140 -20.26 0.66 4.04
N GLN A 141 -20.40 1.52 3.04
CA GLN A 141 -19.25 2.19 2.39
C GLN A 141 -18.49 3.16 3.34
N SER A 142 -17.16 3.18 3.26
CA SER A 142 -16.31 4.10 4.03
C SER A 142 -16.26 5.51 3.46
N THR A 143 -15.61 6.41 4.19
CA THR A 143 -15.18 7.73 3.72
C THR A 143 -13.69 7.81 3.35
N ASN A 144 -12.91 6.73 3.48
CA ASN A 144 -11.44 6.82 3.54
C ASN A 144 -10.66 5.75 2.76
N ASP A 145 -11.25 5.17 1.73
CA ASP A 145 -10.69 3.99 1.09
C ASP A 145 -9.58 4.32 0.13
N MET A 146 -8.57 3.45 0.14
CA MET A 146 -7.33 3.74 -0.56
C MET A 146 -6.59 2.46 -0.91
N VAL A 147 -6.34 2.29 -2.20
CA VAL A 147 -5.38 1.30 -2.71
C VAL A 147 -4.24 2.06 -3.35
N ILE A 148 -3.02 1.81 -2.89
CA ILE A 148 -1.81 2.40 -3.43
C ILE A 148 -0.92 1.30 -3.96
N VAL A 149 -0.33 1.53 -5.13
CA VAL A 149 0.76 0.72 -5.64
C VAL A 149 2.00 1.60 -5.86
N VAL A 150 3.15 1.13 -5.40
CA VAL A 150 4.45 1.81 -5.57
C VAL A 150 5.41 0.89 -6.30
N ALA A 151 5.98 1.38 -7.40
CA ALA A 151 6.93 0.65 -8.23
C ALA A 151 8.27 1.40 -8.31
N ASN A 152 9.38 0.76 -7.92
CA ASN A 152 10.70 1.42 -7.85
C ASN A 152 11.75 0.94 -8.88
N SER A 153 11.36 0.07 -9.82
CA SER A 153 12.22 -0.42 -10.91
C SER A 153 13.53 -1.14 -10.50
N LYS A 154 13.72 -1.52 -9.22
CA LYS A 154 14.95 -2.18 -8.75
C LYS A 154 15.27 -3.52 -9.42
N SER A 155 14.30 -4.26 -9.97
CA SER A 155 14.57 -5.53 -10.66
C SER A 155 15.18 -5.35 -12.05
N ASN A 156 15.14 -4.14 -12.62
CA ASN A 156 15.46 -3.85 -14.02
C ASN A 156 14.59 -4.61 -15.05
N VAL A 157 13.55 -5.31 -14.61
CA VAL A 157 12.59 -5.97 -15.50
C VAL A 157 11.51 -4.97 -15.89
N GLU A 158 11.21 -4.87 -17.19
CA GLU A 158 10.29 -3.87 -17.73
C GLU A 158 9.02 -4.52 -18.30
N ILE A 159 7.86 -4.16 -17.75
CA ILE A 159 6.54 -4.57 -18.27
C ILE A 159 6.01 -3.47 -19.19
N LYS A 160 5.91 -3.77 -20.48
CA LYS A 160 5.45 -2.82 -21.51
C LYS A 160 4.03 -3.05 -22.01
N ILE A 161 3.49 -4.25 -21.78
CA ILE A 161 2.18 -4.66 -22.27
C ILE A 161 1.48 -5.51 -21.22
N LYS A 162 0.15 -5.46 -21.20
CA LYS A 162 -0.71 -6.26 -20.32
C LYS A 162 -0.79 -7.75 -20.71
N ARG A 163 0.25 -8.33 -21.34
CA ARG A 163 0.27 -9.75 -21.72
C ARG A 163 0.93 -10.60 -20.64
N ILE A 164 0.19 -11.61 -20.20
CA ILE A 164 0.54 -12.59 -19.15
C ILE A 164 1.65 -13.57 -19.57
N ASN A 165 2.04 -13.62 -20.85
CA ASN A 165 2.95 -14.65 -21.39
C ASN A 165 4.45 -14.45 -21.10
N ILE A 166 4.86 -13.44 -20.33
CA ILE A 166 6.26 -13.29 -19.92
C ILE A 166 6.64 -14.34 -18.86
N ILE A 167 5.66 -14.95 -18.19
CA ILE A 167 5.90 -15.81 -17.05
C ILE A 167 6.00 -17.28 -17.48
N LYS A 168 7.17 -17.70 -17.93
CA LYS A 168 7.54 -19.13 -17.94
C LYS A 168 8.01 -19.47 -16.53
N ASN A 169 7.22 -20.28 -15.82
CA ASN A 169 7.50 -20.80 -14.46
C ASN A 169 7.25 -19.80 -13.31
N LEU A 170 5.96 -19.53 -13.04
CA LEU A 170 5.50 -18.87 -11.82
C LEU A 170 5.72 -19.81 -10.61
N LYS A 171 6.92 -19.78 -10.01
CA LYS A 171 7.12 -20.37 -8.68
C LYS A 171 6.76 -19.32 -7.63
N MET A 172 5.48 -19.28 -7.23
CA MET A 172 5.07 -18.48 -6.08
C MET A 172 5.80 -18.98 -4.83
N ARG A 173 6.77 -18.20 -4.35
CA ARG A 173 7.28 -18.32 -3.00
C ARG A 173 6.57 -17.28 -2.13
N CYS A 174 5.66 -17.75 -1.28
CA CYS A 174 5.12 -16.91 -0.21
C CYS A 174 6.19 -16.71 0.85
N HIS A 175 6.62 -15.47 1.05
CA HIS A 175 7.46 -15.09 2.17
C HIS A 175 6.52 -14.59 3.28
N TRP A 176 6.52 -15.28 4.43
CA TRP A 176 5.92 -14.84 5.69
C TRP A 176 7.05 -14.35 6.61
#